data_AF-A0A9Q9XPA3-F1
#
_entry.id   AF-A0A9Q9XPA3-F1
#
_cell.length_a   1.000
_cell.length_b   1.000
_cell.length_c   1.000
_cell.angle_alpha   90.00
_cell.angle_beta   90.00
_cell.angle_gamma   90.00
#
_symmetry.space_group_name_H-M   'P 1'
#
loop_
_entity.id
_entity.type
_entity.pdbx_description
1 polymer ?
#
loop_
_entity_poly.entity_id
_entity_poly.type
_entity_poly.pdbx_seq_one_letter_code
_entity_poly.pdbx_strand_id
1 'polypeptide(L)'
;MQTRAGGDERSGPMLQRKESFSLLSSSEKWLFSGVKKRKQRKRDVDSLSLCSLDINEPSSKRVKPLSRVTSLASLIPPVKAAPLKRIGQTLQRSISFRSDCRPENTAPRPWGRQIAPSITKRRDSKLWSETFDLGLGHMLSSEEIKRQEAIFELSQGEQDLIEDLTLAKKAYRDPMLKLSIMSEHELNQIFGTLDSLIPLHEDLLSRLREARKQDGSTDHVGHILVDWLPCLETYNGYCSNQVAAKALLDHKKQDHRVHDFLQRCLESPFSRKLDLWSFLDIPRSRLVKYPLLLREILKHTPNEHPDRQHLHQAMNMIQSIVADINTQTGESECRYYKERLLYLESGQRDLLIDSSRILSCHGELKNNRGVKLHVFLFQDVLVVTRAITQNEQLCYQLHQQPIPVRDLEWEDLQDGEIRLGGSIRGAFSNSERTKNFFRVAFRSGGQLQMHCFQARDAFNKQQWLNCIRQAKEALGSTESDPQTAARCSDCSADASAECPQMDLTDLTLTPVKT
;
A
#
# COMPACT_ATOMS: atom_id res chain seq x y z
N MET A 1 38.78 65.97 -3.49
CA MET A 1 38.39 66.95 -4.53
C MET A 1 37.75 66.14 -5.65
N GLN A 2 36.42 66.21 -5.79
CA GLN A 2 35.69 66.91 -6.88
C GLN A 2 35.95 66.23 -8.25
N THR A 3 34.99 65.86 -9.11
CA THR A 3 33.61 66.31 -9.42
C THR A 3 33.08 65.39 -10.55
N ARG A 4 31.78 64.99 -10.58
CA ARG A 4 30.67 65.56 -11.41
C ARG A 4 30.99 65.68 -12.92
N ALA A 5 30.29 65.00 -13.84
CA ALA A 5 28.90 65.14 -14.31
C ALA A 5 28.76 66.01 -15.59
N GLY A 6 27.81 65.62 -16.45
CA GLY A 6 27.31 66.36 -17.64
C GLY A 6 27.65 65.65 -18.95
N GLY A 7 26.77 65.39 -19.92
CA GLY A 7 25.43 65.94 -20.23
C GLY A 7 25.41 66.50 -21.67
N ASP A 8 24.33 66.23 -22.41
CA ASP A 8 23.90 66.79 -23.72
C ASP A 8 24.53 66.28 -25.05
N GLU A 9 23.83 66.13 -26.20
CA GLU A 9 22.40 66.05 -26.59
C GLU A 9 22.30 65.76 -28.13
N ARG A 10 21.09 65.40 -28.63
CA ARG A 10 20.55 65.33 -30.02
C ARG A 10 20.72 64.00 -30.79
N SER A 11 19.70 63.35 -31.38
CA SER A 11 18.53 63.85 -32.15
C SER A 11 17.42 62.77 -32.26
N GLY A 12 16.12 63.15 -32.24
CA GLY A 12 14.93 62.30 -32.54
C GLY A 12 14.65 62.12 -34.05
N PRO A 13 13.50 61.56 -34.52
CA PRO A 13 12.11 61.65 -33.98
C PRO A 13 11.48 60.26 -33.66
N MET A 14 10.47 60.00 -32.81
CA MET A 14 9.20 60.59 -32.31
C MET A 14 7.93 60.33 -33.15
N LEU A 15 6.99 59.53 -32.59
CA LEU A 15 5.51 59.72 -32.44
C LEU A 15 4.80 58.35 -32.36
N GLN A 16 4.34 57.84 -31.20
CA GLN A 16 3.20 58.19 -30.32
C GLN A 16 1.85 57.51 -30.63
N ARG A 17 1.41 56.79 -29.59
CA ARG A 17 0.11 56.25 -29.18
C ARG A 17 -1.12 57.14 -29.45
N LYS A 18 -2.26 56.52 -29.83
CA LYS A 18 -3.61 56.98 -29.47
C LYS A 18 -4.65 55.85 -29.52
N GLU A 19 -5.68 56.02 -28.69
CA GLU A 19 -6.76 55.10 -28.35
C GLU A 19 -8.00 55.22 -29.28
N SER A 20 -8.91 54.24 -29.15
CA SER A 20 -10.39 54.33 -29.24
C SER A 20 -11.09 54.61 -30.59
N PHE A 21 -11.87 53.64 -31.11
CA PHE A 21 -13.36 53.59 -31.04
C PHE A 21 -13.97 52.42 -31.84
N SER A 22 -15.13 51.98 -31.35
CA SER A 22 -16.00 50.82 -31.65
C SER A 22 -17.04 51.02 -32.77
N LEU A 23 -17.66 49.92 -33.25
CA LEU A 23 -19.10 49.68 -33.62
C LEU A 23 -19.19 48.42 -34.52
N LEU A 24 -20.06 47.40 -34.43
CA LEU A 24 -21.44 47.12 -33.96
C LEU A 24 -21.51 45.66 -33.44
N SER A 25 -22.08 45.30 -32.29
CA SER A 25 -23.50 45.16 -31.87
C SER A 25 -24.28 43.92 -32.41
N SER A 26 -24.59 42.97 -31.51
CA SER A 26 -25.95 42.55 -31.13
C SER A 26 -25.86 41.58 -29.92
N SER A 27 -26.15 41.99 -28.66
CA SER A 27 -27.46 42.08 -27.96
C SER A 27 -28.12 40.70 -27.73
N GLU A 28 -28.56 40.26 -26.53
CA GLU A 28 -29.10 40.97 -25.36
C GLU A 28 -28.83 40.26 -24.01
N LYS A 29 -28.75 41.07 -22.95
CA LYS A 29 -28.87 40.71 -21.52
C LYS A 29 -30.37 40.64 -21.14
N TRP A 30 -30.72 40.18 -19.93
CA TRP A 30 -31.39 41.02 -18.92
C TRP A 30 -31.37 40.39 -17.52
N LEU A 31 -31.46 41.28 -16.53
CA LEU A 31 -31.12 41.19 -15.12
C LEU A 31 -32.30 40.82 -14.20
N PHE A 32 -31.92 40.46 -12.97
CA PHE A 32 -32.69 40.30 -11.73
C PHE A 32 -33.79 41.34 -11.43
N SER A 33 -34.89 40.89 -10.82
CA SER A 33 -35.52 41.53 -9.65
C SER A 33 -36.58 40.60 -9.03
N GLY A 34 -36.62 40.51 -7.69
CA GLY A 34 -37.63 39.75 -6.96
C GLY A 34 -38.65 40.64 -6.29
N VAL A 35 -39.94 40.25 -6.30
CA VAL A 35 -40.97 40.70 -5.33
C VAL A 35 -42.03 39.60 -5.15
N LYS A 36 -42.43 39.38 -3.88
CA LYS A 36 -43.45 38.46 -3.36
C LYS A 36 -44.89 38.81 -3.81
N LYS A 37 -45.77 37.79 -3.99
CA LYS A 37 -47.20 37.81 -3.54
C LYS A 37 -47.97 36.48 -3.75
N ARG A 38 -48.28 35.82 -2.62
CA ARG A 38 -49.60 35.30 -2.13
C ARG A 38 -50.64 34.62 -3.08
N LYS A 39 -50.90 33.33 -2.82
CA LYS A 39 -52.19 32.60 -2.56
C LYS A 39 -53.34 32.62 -3.61
N GLN A 40 -53.83 31.43 -4.04
CA GLN A 40 -55.22 30.88 -3.86
C GLN A 40 -55.63 29.76 -4.87
N ARG A 41 -55.72 28.50 -4.38
CA ARG A 41 -56.79 27.44 -4.46
C ARG A 41 -57.72 27.22 -5.70
N LYS A 42 -57.81 25.95 -6.20
CA LYS A 42 -59.01 25.09 -6.52
C LYS A 42 -58.52 23.74 -7.14
N ARG A 43 -58.78 22.52 -6.61
CA ARG A 43 -59.97 21.58 -6.66
C ARG A 43 -60.42 21.25 -8.11
N ASP A 44 -60.44 20.00 -8.60
CA ASP A 44 -61.31 18.82 -8.31
C ASP A 44 -60.64 17.50 -8.86
N VAL A 45 -60.67 16.28 -8.28
CA VAL A 45 -61.68 15.26 -7.89
C VAL A 45 -61.89 14.11 -8.92
N ASP A 46 -61.64 12.89 -8.43
CA ASP A 46 -62.12 11.51 -8.74
C ASP A 46 -62.02 10.84 -10.12
N SER A 47 -61.42 9.64 -10.15
CA SER A 47 -62.17 8.36 -10.28
C SER A 47 -61.34 7.13 -9.86
N LEU A 48 -62.01 6.24 -9.12
CA LEU A 48 -61.56 4.99 -8.50
C LEU A 48 -61.61 3.79 -9.46
N SER A 49 -60.83 2.73 -9.19
CA SER A 49 -61.35 1.35 -9.11
C SER A 49 -60.33 0.38 -8.49
N LEU A 50 -60.80 -0.46 -7.56
CA LEU A 50 -60.08 -1.49 -6.82
C LEU A 50 -60.90 -2.80 -6.85
N CYS A 51 -60.20 -3.92 -6.57
CA CYS A 51 -60.69 -5.26 -6.16
C CYS A 51 -61.06 -6.22 -7.32
N SER A 52 -60.86 -7.55 -7.28
CA SER A 52 -60.39 -8.47 -6.23
C SER A 52 -60.18 -9.92 -6.74
N LEU A 53 -59.28 -10.66 -6.06
CA LEU A 53 -59.29 -12.07 -5.58
C LEU A 53 -59.31 -13.32 -6.50
N ASP A 54 -58.20 -14.06 -6.36
CA ASP A 54 -57.99 -15.49 -5.97
C ASP A 54 -58.44 -16.74 -6.77
N ILE A 55 -57.53 -17.74 -6.67
CA ILE A 55 -57.63 -19.22 -6.76
C ILE A 55 -57.26 -19.92 -8.09
N ASN A 56 -56.02 -20.46 -8.19
CA ASN A 56 -55.70 -21.91 -8.31
C ASN A 56 -54.26 -22.18 -8.80
N GLU A 57 -53.56 -23.10 -8.11
CA GLU A 57 -52.34 -23.79 -8.57
C GLU A 57 -52.73 -24.94 -9.54
N PRO A 58 -51.87 -25.34 -10.50
CA PRO A 58 -51.08 -26.55 -10.24
C PRO A 58 -49.65 -26.55 -10.83
N SER A 59 -48.71 -27.07 -10.01
CA SER A 59 -47.56 -27.94 -10.33
C SER A 59 -47.26 -28.30 -11.81
N SER A 60 -46.05 -27.98 -12.30
CA SER A 60 -44.97 -28.96 -12.57
C SER A 60 -43.80 -28.37 -13.40
N LYS A 61 -42.59 -28.92 -13.13
CA LYS A 61 -41.30 -28.78 -13.85
C LYS A 61 -40.37 -27.62 -13.46
N ARG A 62 -39.66 -27.91 -12.37
CA ARG A 62 -38.40 -27.35 -11.86
C ARG A 62 -37.35 -27.14 -12.99
N VAL A 63 -37.10 -25.90 -13.40
CA VAL A 63 -35.83 -25.48 -14.01
C VAL A 63 -34.98 -24.86 -12.90
N LYS A 64 -33.83 -25.46 -12.61
CA LYS A 64 -32.87 -24.93 -11.63
C LYS A 64 -32.20 -23.69 -12.24
N PRO A 65 -32.17 -22.52 -11.58
CA PRO A 65 -31.31 -21.43 -12.03
C PRO A 65 -29.84 -21.84 -11.86
N LEU A 66 -29.01 -21.56 -12.88
CA LEU A 66 -27.56 -21.76 -12.80
C LEU A 66 -27.00 -21.10 -11.54
N SER A 67 -26.13 -21.81 -10.85
CA SER A 67 -25.43 -21.34 -9.66
C SER A 67 -24.70 -20.04 -9.96
N ARG A 68 -25.05 -18.97 -9.23
CA ARG A 68 -24.31 -17.70 -9.22
C ARG A 68 -22.84 -17.99 -8.94
N VAL A 69 -21.99 -17.70 -9.91
CA VAL A 69 -20.54 -17.73 -9.74
C VAL A 69 -20.19 -16.58 -8.81
N THR A 70 -19.65 -16.89 -7.64
CA THR A 70 -19.17 -15.90 -6.69
C THR A 70 -17.96 -15.19 -7.29
N SER A 71 -18.13 -13.92 -7.65
CA SER A 71 -17.03 -12.99 -7.85
C SER A 71 -16.05 -13.07 -6.67
N LEU A 72 -14.75 -13.04 -6.95
CA LEU A 72 -13.70 -12.92 -5.94
C LEU A 72 -13.86 -11.65 -5.06
N ALA A 73 -14.71 -10.70 -5.45
CA ALA A 73 -15.18 -9.60 -4.61
C ALA A 73 -15.86 -10.07 -3.30
N SER A 74 -16.31 -11.34 -3.24
CA SER A 74 -16.95 -11.94 -2.06
C SER A 74 -15.96 -12.51 -1.04
N LEU A 75 -14.66 -12.58 -1.36
CA LEU A 75 -13.64 -13.10 -0.44
C LEU A 75 -12.94 -12.02 0.41
N ILE A 76 -13.37 -10.75 0.32
CA ILE A 76 -12.80 -9.68 1.15
C ILE A 76 -13.90 -8.73 1.67
N PRO A 77 -14.36 -8.89 2.93
CA PRO A 77 -15.06 -7.84 3.65
C PRO A 77 -14.15 -6.61 3.81
N PRO A 78 -14.71 -5.39 3.97
CA PRO A 78 -13.93 -4.19 4.14
C PRO A 78 -13.02 -4.29 5.36
N VAL A 79 -11.84 -3.67 5.26
CA VAL A 79 -10.87 -3.48 6.33
C VAL A 79 -11.55 -2.90 7.58
N LYS A 80 -12.01 -3.80 8.45
CA LYS A 80 -11.88 -3.65 9.89
C LYS A 80 -10.70 -4.53 10.25
N ALA A 81 -9.71 -3.94 10.92
CA ALA A 81 -8.48 -4.59 11.34
C ALA A 81 -8.76 -5.94 12.03
N ALA A 82 -8.69 -7.01 11.25
CA ALA A 82 -8.51 -8.39 11.67
C ALA A 82 -7.46 -8.97 10.70
N PRO A 83 -6.40 -9.63 11.20
CA PRO A 83 -5.19 -9.83 10.43
C PRO A 83 -5.38 -10.95 9.40
N LEU A 84 -5.58 -10.58 8.14
CA LEU A 84 -5.34 -11.46 6.99
C LEU A 84 -3.83 -11.74 6.91
N LYS A 85 -3.40 -12.73 7.68
CA LYS A 85 -2.03 -13.24 7.65
C LYS A 85 -1.78 -13.85 6.27
N ARG A 86 -0.68 -13.40 5.65
CA ARG A 86 0.19 -14.15 4.71
C ARG A 86 0.29 -13.70 3.24
N ILE A 87 -0.50 -12.74 2.73
CA ILE A 87 -0.33 -12.29 1.31
C ILE A 87 -0.10 -10.77 1.14
N GLY A 88 -0.52 -9.93 2.09
CA GLY A 88 -0.27 -8.48 2.02
C GLY A 88 1.15 -8.04 2.36
N GLN A 89 1.98 -8.95 2.89
CA GLN A 89 3.35 -8.69 3.36
C GLN A 89 4.42 -8.95 2.29
N THR A 90 4.06 -9.39 1.09
CA THR A 90 5.03 -9.87 0.08
C THR A 90 6.01 -8.80 -0.44
N LEU A 91 5.77 -7.51 -0.14
CA LEU A 91 6.66 -6.39 -0.49
C LEU A 91 7.22 -5.64 0.74
N GLN A 92 7.01 -6.16 1.95
CA GLN A 92 7.61 -5.62 3.17
C GLN A 92 8.60 -6.64 3.72
N ARG A 93 9.85 -6.59 3.23
CA ARG A 93 10.96 -7.39 3.76
C ARG A 93 11.25 -7.11 5.23
N SER A 94 10.97 -5.88 5.68
CA SER A 94 11.00 -5.53 7.11
C SER A 94 9.58 -5.33 7.64
N ILE A 95 9.34 -5.79 8.86
CA ILE A 95 8.09 -5.49 9.56
C ILE A 95 8.26 -4.18 10.32
N SER A 96 7.59 -3.13 9.85
CA SER A 96 7.54 -1.82 10.49
C SER A 96 6.40 -1.75 11.51
N PHE A 97 6.71 -1.62 12.80
CA PHE A 97 5.70 -1.55 13.87
C PHE A 97 5.33 -0.10 14.22
N ARG A 98 4.70 0.64 13.29
CA ARG A 98 4.21 2.01 13.55
C ARG A 98 2.70 2.10 13.78
N SER A 99 2.32 3.19 14.43
CA SER A 99 0.98 3.47 14.93
C SER A 99 0.03 3.95 13.84
N ASP A 100 -1.10 3.27 13.66
CA ASP A 100 -2.32 3.95 13.21
C ASP A 100 -2.72 5.00 14.26
N CYS A 101 -3.06 6.20 13.79
CA CYS A 101 -3.51 7.30 14.64
C CYS A 101 -4.73 6.86 15.46
N ARG A 102 -4.64 7.02 16.77
CA ARG A 102 -5.74 6.81 17.71
C ARG A 102 -6.86 7.80 17.34
N PRO A 103 -8.14 7.40 17.27
CA PRO A 103 -9.23 8.38 17.24
C PRO A 103 -9.21 9.11 18.58
N GLU A 104 -8.93 10.41 18.54
CA GLU A 104 -9.01 11.27 19.71
C GLU A 104 -10.48 11.43 20.07
N ASN A 105 -10.87 10.92 21.24
CA ASN A 105 -12.21 11.08 21.80
C ASN A 105 -12.45 12.58 22.08
N THR A 106 -12.96 13.30 21.09
CA THR A 106 -13.47 14.65 21.27
C THR A 106 -14.83 14.54 21.96
N ALA A 107 -14.95 15.14 23.14
CA ALA A 107 -16.23 15.27 23.83
C ALA A 107 -17.29 15.92 22.89
N PRO A 108 -18.56 15.48 22.91
CA PRO A 108 -19.56 15.99 21.99
C PRO A 108 -19.86 17.46 22.29
N ARG A 109 -19.64 18.34 21.31
CA ARG A 109 -20.12 19.72 21.37
C ARG A 109 -21.66 19.72 21.34
N PRO A 110 -22.33 20.51 22.20
CA PRO A 110 -23.77 20.71 22.12
C PRO A 110 -24.05 21.66 20.95
N TRP A 111 -24.83 21.17 19.97
CA TRP A 111 -25.20 21.80 18.69
C TRP A 111 -24.23 21.60 17.52
N GLY A 112 -24.38 20.44 16.85
CA GLY A 112 -23.98 20.24 15.46
C GLY A 112 -25.22 20.05 14.57
N ARG A 113 -25.29 20.76 13.44
CA ARG A 113 -26.26 20.44 12.37
C ARG A 113 -26.06 18.98 11.96
N GLN A 114 -27.15 18.23 11.81
CA GLN A 114 -27.10 16.91 11.19
C GLN A 114 -26.60 17.04 9.75
N ILE A 115 -25.33 16.73 9.51
CA ILE A 115 -24.80 16.51 8.17
C ILE A 115 -25.25 15.11 7.78
N ALA A 116 -26.07 15.01 6.73
CA ALA A 116 -26.49 13.73 6.17
C ALA A 116 -25.25 12.87 5.85
N PRO A 117 -25.28 11.55 6.11
CA PRO A 117 -24.16 10.69 5.78
C PRO A 117 -23.85 10.81 4.29
N SER A 118 -22.63 11.26 3.95
CA SER A 118 -22.15 11.21 2.58
C SER A 118 -22.13 9.74 2.15
N ILE A 119 -22.98 9.39 1.20
CA ILE A 119 -22.97 8.08 0.56
C ILE A 119 -21.65 8.02 -0.21
N THR A 120 -20.62 7.44 0.41
CA THR A 120 -19.44 7.01 -0.31
C THR A 120 -19.91 5.89 -1.23
N LYS A 121 -20.21 6.21 -2.49
CA LYS A 121 -20.48 5.19 -3.50
C LYS A 121 -19.26 4.29 -3.55
N ARG A 122 -19.40 3.06 -3.08
CA ARG A 122 -18.43 2.02 -3.39
C ARG A 122 -18.45 1.85 -4.91
N ARG A 123 -17.29 1.57 -5.51
CA ARG A 123 -17.28 1.14 -6.91
C ARG A 123 -18.00 -0.20 -6.97
N ASP A 124 -19.11 -0.24 -7.70
CA ASP A 124 -19.85 -1.47 -7.92
C ASP A 124 -18.99 -2.37 -8.83
N SER A 125 -18.72 -3.58 -8.35
CA SER A 125 -18.00 -4.60 -9.13
C SER A 125 -18.93 -5.10 -10.23
N LYS A 126 -18.83 -4.53 -11.43
CA LYS A 126 -19.59 -4.98 -12.59
C LYS A 126 -19.06 -6.31 -13.09
N LEU A 127 -19.93 -7.31 -13.25
CA LEU A 127 -19.52 -8.57 -13.87
C LEU A 127 -19.37 -8.39 -15.39
N TRP A 128 -18.50 -9.20 -16.00
CA TRP A 128 -18.38 -9.25 -17.46
C TRP A 128 -19.73 -9.61 -18.10
N SER A 129 -20.39 -10.63 -17.55
CA SER A 129 -21.70 -11.13 -17.95
C SER A 129 -22.85 -10.12 -17.76
N GLU A 130 -22.66 -9.08 -16.95
CA GLU A 130 -23.61 -7.96 -16.80
C GLU A 130 -23.29 -6.78 -17.71
N THR A 131 -22.05 -6.70 -18.21
CA THR A 131 -21.55 -5.60 -19.04
C THR A 131 -21.79 -5.86 -20.52
N PHE A 132 -21.74 -7.12 -20.94
CA PHE A 132 -21.96 -7.53 -22.32
C PHE A 132 -23.18 -8.46 -22.36
N ASP A 133 -24.24 -8.01 -23.03
CA ASP A 133 -25.35 -8.90 -23.38
C ASP A 133 -24.80 -9.94 -24.35
N LEU A 134 -24.75 -11.20 -23.91
CA LEU A 134 -24.45 -12.36 -24.74
C LEU A 134 -25.57 -12.51 -25.78
N GLY A 135 -25.54 -11.67 -26.82
CA GLY A 135 -26.51 -11.66 -27.89
C GLY A 135 -26.60 -13.05 -28.54
N LEU A 136 -27.72 -13.73 -28.29
CA LEU A 136 -28.34 -14.79 -29.09
C LEU A 136 -27.41 -15.48 -30.12
N GLY A 137 -26.55 -16.43 -29.70
CA GLY A 137 -25.91 -17.31 -30.68
C GLY A 137 -24.75 -18.20 -30.22
N HIS A 138 -24.00 -17.86 -29.17
CA HIS A 138 -22.90 -18.70 -28.70
C HIS A 138 -23.08 -19.04 -27.21
N MET A 139 -23.42 -20.30 -26.92
CA MET A 139 -23.37 -20.82 -25.56
C MET A 139 -21.91 -21.04 -25.18
N LEU A 140 -21.26 -20.01 -24.63
CA LEU A 140 -19.94 -20.19 -24.01
C LEU A 140 -20.07 -21.18 -22.85
N SER A 141 -19.05 -22.03 -22.68
CA SER A 141 -19.01 -22.93 -21.54
C SER A 141 -18.93 -22.12 -20.24
N SER A 142 -19.38 -22.71 -19.13
CA SER A 142 -19.24 -22.06 -17.82
C SER A 142 -17.78 -21.76 -17.46
N GLU A 143 -16.83 -22.52 -17.99
CA GLU A 143 -15.40 -22.31 -17.78
C GLU A 143 -14.88 -21.12 -18.59
N GLU A 144 -15.32 -21.00 -19.85
CA GLU A 144 -14.96 -19.84 -20.68
C GLU A 144 -15.55 -18.53 -20.15
N ILE A 145 -16.77 -18.56 -19.61
CA ILE A 145 -17.36 -17.39 -18.93
C ILE A 145 -16.47 -16.95 -17.76
N LYS A 146 -15.96 -17.89 -16.95
CA LYS A 146 -15.05 -17.57 -15.84
C LYS A 146 -13.71 -17.03 -16.32
N ARG A 147 -13.20 -17.54 -17.45
CA ARG A 147 -11.97 -17.01 -18.08
C ARG A 147 -12.18 -15.56 -18.52
N GLN A 148 -13.29 -15.25 -19.20
CA GLN A 148 -13.64 -13.89 -19.60
C GLN A 148 -13.86 -12.97 -18.41
N GLU A 149 -14.50 -13.45 -17.34
CA GLU A 149 -14.67 -12.70 -16.09
C GLU A 149 -13.31 -12.35 -15.45
N ALA A 150 -12.37 -13.29 -15.40
CA ALA A 150 -11.04 -13.05 -14.86
C ALA A 150 -10.22 -12.04 -15.70
N ILE A 151 -10.31 -12.13 -17.04
CA ILE A 151 -9.68 -11.16 -17.95
C ILE A 151 -10.31 -9.77 -17.79
N PHE A 152 -11.63 -9.71 -17.64
CA PHE A 152 -12.34 -8.45 -17.43
C PHE A 152 -11.98 -7.83 -16.08
N GLU A 153 -11.88 -8.62 -15.01
CA GLU A 153 -11.44 -8.18 -13.68
C GLU A 153 -10.03 -7.57 -13.73
N LEU A 154 -9.10 -8.19 -14.47
CA LEU A 154 -7.79 -7.61 -14.72
C LEU A 154 -7.93 -6.19 -15.30
N SER A 155 -8.68 -6.04 -16.40
CA SER A 155 -8.87 -4.75 -17.08
C SER A 155 -9.57 -3.68 -16.23
N GLN A 156 -10.59 -4.07 -15.44
CA GLN A 156 -11.28 -3.16 -14.52
C GLN A 156 -10.33 -2.70 -13.41
N GLY A 157 -9.52 -3.62 -12.88
CA GLY A 157 -8.51 -3.28 -11.88
C GLY A 157 -7.45 -2.30 -12.39
N GLU A 158 -7.08 -2.34 -13.68
CA GLU A 158 -6.19 -1.34 -14.29
C GLU A 158 -6.86 0.03 -14.40
N GLN A 159 -8.12 0.08 -14.85
CA GLN A 159 -8.90 1.32 -14.89
C GLN A 159 -9.03 1.94 -13.48
N ASP A 160 -9.37 1.13 -12.49
CA ASP A 160 -9.50 1.54 -11.10
C ASP A 160 -8.20 2.12 -10.52
N LEU A 161 -7.08 1.50 -10.86
CA LEU A 161 -5.75 1.96 -10.47
C LEU A 161 -5.46 3.33 -11.10
N ILE A 162 -5.61 3.47 -12.42
CA ILE A 162 -5.34 4.73 -13.14
C ILE A 162 -6.17 5.87 -12.55
N GLU A 163 -7.45 5.63 -12.27
CA GLU A 163 -8.33 6.61 -11.64
C GLU A 163 -7.84 7.02 -10.25
N ASP A 164 -7.45 6.05 -9.42
CA ASP A 164 -7.00 6.30 -8.05
C ASP A 164 -5.65 7.02 -8.00
N LEU A 165 -4.70 6.69 -8.90
CA LEU A 165 -3.43 7.41 -9.02
C LEU A 165 -3.64 8.84 -9.55
N THR A 166 -4.52 9.00 -10.52
CA THR A 166 -4.90 10.32 -11.05
C THR A 166 -5.58 11.16 -9.98
N LEU A 167 -6.43 10.55 -9.16
CA LEU A 167 -7.07 11.21 -8.02
C LEU A 167 -6.05 11.64 -6.97
N ALA A 168 -5.09 10.76 -6.62
CA ALA A 168 -4.02 11.10 -5.69
C ALA A 168 -3.25 12.34 -6.14
N LYS A 169 -2.95 12.44 -7.45
CA LYS A 169 -2.32 13.63 -8.03
C LYS A 169 -3.23 14.86 -7.97
N LYS A 170 -4.43 14.79 -8.55
CA LYS A 170 -5.31 15.96 -8.75
C LYS A 170 -5.94 16.48 -7.46
N ALA A 171 -6.22 15.61 -6.50
CA ALA A 171 -6.92 15.97 -5.26
C ALA A 171 -5.98 16.21 -4.07
N TYR A 172 -4.75 15.65 -4.09
CA TYR A 172 -3.78 15.84 -3.02
C TYR A 172 -2.55 16.62 -3.47
N ARG A 173 -1.77 16.11 -4.44
CA ARG A 173 -0.51 16.74 -4.87
C ARG A 173 -0.72 18.16 -5.39
N ASP A 174 -1.59 18.34 -6.39
CA ASP A 174 -1.74 19.61 -7.08
C ASP A 174 -2.32 20.72 -6.16
N PRO A 175 -3.34 20.45 -5.31
CA PRO A 175 -3.81 21.46 -4.36
C PRO A 175 -2.76 21.79 -3.30
N MET A 176 -2.01 20.81 -2.78
CA MET A 176 -0.94 21.08 -1.81
C MET A 176 0.17 21.95 -2.40
N LEU A 177 0.51 21.76 -3.68
CA LEU A 177 1.45 22.61 -4.40
C LEU A 177 0.90 24.02 -4.59
N LYS A 178 -0.31 24.14 -5.18
CA LYS A 178 -0.94 25.43 -5.50
C LYS A 178 -1.19 26.29 -4.26
N LEU A 179 -1.56 25.68 -3.15
CA LEU A 179 -1.81 26.35 -1.86
C LEU A 179 -0.53 26.52 -1.03
N SER A 180 0.64 26.09 -1.56
CA SER A 180 1.93 26.13 -0.85
C SER A 180 1.84 25.52 0.56
N ILE A 181 1.13 24.39 0.67
CA ILE A 181 1.00 23.62 1.90
C ILE A 181 2.28 22.81 2.14
N MET A 182 2.86 22.27 1.07
CA MET A 182 4.20 21.68 1.04
C MET A 182 4.96 22.21 -0.18
N SER A 183 6.28 22.22 -0.09
CA SER A 183 7.15 22.60 -1.20
C SER A 183 7.10 21.57 -2.33
N GLU A 184 7.50 21.99 -3.53
CA GLU A 184 7.61 21.09 -4.68
C GLU A 184 8.58 19.93 -4.42
N HIS A 185 9.69 20.19 -3.74
CA HIS A 185 10.67 19.16 -3.37
C HIS A 185 10.05 18.10 -2.45
N GLU A 186 9.33 18.52 -1.41
CA GLU A 186 8.65 17.60 -0.48
C GLU A 186 7.55 16.79 -1.17
N LEU A 187 6.78 17.44 -2.06
CA LEU A 187 5.74 16.75 -2.84
C LEU A 187 6.34 15.75 -3.81
N ASN A 188 7.44 16.08 -4.47
CA ASN A 188 8.14 15.14 -5.35
C ASN A 188 8.74 13.97 -4.56
N GLN A 189 9.17 14.19 -3.31
CA GLN A 189 9.62 13.11 -2.44
C GLN A 189 8.48 12.20 -1.95
N ILE A 190 7.29 12.75 -1.64
CA ILE A 190 6.12 11.99 -1.15
C ILE A 190 5.43 11.23 -2.28
N PHE A 191 5.10 11.92 -3.38
CA PHE A 191 4.38 11.34 -4.51
C PHE A 191 5.33 10.60 -5.45
N GLY A 192 6.64 10.80 -5.32
CA GLY A 192 7.68 10.05 -6.01
C GLY A 192 7.48 10.05 -7.52
N THR A 193 7.66 8.87 -8.10
CA THR A 193 7.51 8.60 -9.53
C THR A 193 6.08 8.17 -9.91
N LEU A 194 5.04 8.49 -9.13
CA LEU A 194 3.65 8.13 -9.45
C LEU A 194 3.25 8.51 -10.89
N ASP A 195 3.73 9.65 -11.36
CA ASP A 195 3.48 10.15 -12.72
C ASP A 195 4.03 9.23 -13.81
N SER A 196 5.09 8.47 -13.52
CA SER A 196 5.66 7.48 -14.45
C SER A 196 4.90 6.16 -14.47
N LEU A 197 4.13 5.85 -13.43
CA LEU A 197 3.39 4.59 -13.34
C LEU A 197 2.10 4.62 -14.15
N ILE A 198 1.40 5.77 -14.18
CA ILE A 198 0.12 5.90 -14.87
C ILE A 198 0.19 5.48 -16.35
N PRO A 199 1.15 5.97 -17.17
CA PRO A 199 1.23 5.59 -18.58
C PRO A 199 1.44 4.09 -18.82
N LEU A 200 2.11 3.39 -17.90
CA LEU A 200 2.32 1.94 -18.00
C LEU A 200 0.98 1.19 -17.95
N HIS A 201 0.10 1.60 -17.03
CA HIS A 201 -1.21 0.98 -16.87
C HIS A 201 -2.18 1.41 -17.96
N GLU A 202 -2.07 2.64 -18.46
CA GLU A 202 -2.81 3.11 -19.63
C GLU A 202 -2.46 2.28 -20.88
N ASP A 203 -1.19 1.95 -21.10
CA ASP A 203 -0.74 1.08 -22.19
C ASP A 203 -1.34 -0.33 -22.09
N LEU A 204 -1.23 -1.00 -20.93
CA LEU A 204 -1.85 -2.32 -20.72
C LEU A 204 -3.35 -2.27 -20.98
N LEU A 205 -4.03 -1.26 -20.45
CA LEU A 205 -5.46 -1.12 -20.60
C LEU A 205 -5.86 -0.87 -22.06
N SER A 206 -5.06 -0.12 -22.83
CA SER A 206 -5.27 0.06 -24.28
C SER A 206 -5.16 -1.28 -25.01
N ARG A 207 -4.07 -2.02 -24.79
CA ARG A 207 -3.85 -3.33 -25.43
C ARG A 207 -4.94 -4.33 -25.11
N LEU A 208 -5.39 -4.39 -23.85
CA LEU A 208 -6.50 -5.26 -23.43
C LEU A 208 -7.85 -4.84 -24.05
N ARG A 209 -8.06 -3.55 -24.32
CA ARG A 209 -9.25 -3.05 -25.02
C ARG A 209 -9.21 -3.37 -26.51
N GLU A 210 -8.04 -3.22 -27.14
CA GLU A 210 -7.83 -3.52 -28.56
C GLU A 210 -7.97 -5.02 -28.85
N ALA A 211 -7.52 -5.88 -27.94
CA ALA A 211 -7.69 -7.33 -28.03
C ALA A 211 -9.13 -7.81 -27.81
N ARG A 212 -10.02 -6.94 -27.29
CA ARG A 212 -11.41 -7.28 -27.01
C ARG A 212 -12.25 -7.18 -28.28
N LYS A 213 -12.96 -8.24 -28.61
CA LYS A 213 -13.89 -8.31 -29.74
C LYS A 213 -15.15 -7.49 -29.48
N GLN A 214 -15.92 -7.27 -30.54
CA GLN A 214 -17.20 -6.56 -30.49
C GLN A 214 -18.24 -7.25 -29.59
N ASP A 215 -18.15 -8.58 -29.45
CA ASP A 215 -18.99 -9.38 -28.55
C ASP A 215 -18.55 -9.33 -27.08
N GLY A 216 -17.49 -8.57 -26.77
CA GLY A 216 -16.93 -8.43 -25.43
C GLY A 216 -15.95 -9.52 -25.02
N SER A 217 -15.77 -10.57 -25.83
CA SER A 217 -14.83 -11.65 -25.55
C SER A 217 -13.39 -11.29 -25.92
N THR A 218 -12.43 -11.91 -25.25
CA THR A 218 -11.00 -11.77 -25.51
C THR A 218 -10.39 -13.15 -25.68
N ASP A 219 -9.84 -13.44 -26.86
CA ASP A 219 -9.28 -14.76 -27.14
C ASP A 219 -7.94 -14.97 -26.43
N HIS A 220 -6.99 -14.07 -26.67
CA HIS A 220 -5.59 -14.20 -26.26
C HIS A 220 -5.13 -12.98 -25.46
N VAL A 221 -4.66 -13.20 -24.24
CA VAL A 221 -4.08 -12.16 -23.37
C VAL A 221 -2.66 -12.49 -22.93
N GLY A 222 -2.21 -13.74 -23.10
CA GLY A 222 -0.93 -14.20 -22.57
C GLY A 222 0.25 -13.41 -23.14
N HIS A 223 0.31 -13.26 -24.47
CA HIS A 223 1.37 -12.51 -25.15
C HIS A 223 1.40 -11.03 -24.74
N ILE A 224 0.23 -10.39 -24.61
CA ILE A 224 0.11 -8.98 -24.14
C ILE A 224 0.76 -8.84 -22.75
N LEU A 225 0.49 -9.79 -21.85
CA LEU A 225 1.06 -9.79 -20.51
C LEU A 225 2.57 -10.03 -20.53
N VAL A 226 3.06 -11.00 -21.31
CA VAL A 226 4.50 -11.28 -21.44
C VAL A 226 5.24 -10.03 -21.93
N ASP A 227 4.71 -9.34 -22.93
CA ASP A 227 5.35 -8.14 -23.50
C ASP A 227 5.30 -6.94 -22.55
N TRP A 228 4.23 -6.81 -21.76
CA TRP A 228 4.02 -5.67 -20.88
C TRP A 228 4.73 -5.81 -19.52
N LEU A 229 4.73 -7.00 -18.92
CA LEU A 229 5.24 -7.22 -17.56
C LEU A 229 6.64 -6.64 -17.28
N PRO A 230 7.64 -6.70 -18.19
CA PRO A 230 8.97 -6.11 -17.95
C PRO A 230 8.94 -4.61 -17.59
N CYS A 231 7.94 -3.85 -18.05
CA CYS A 231 7.86 -2.42 -17.73
C CYS A 231 7.60 -2.15 -16.23
N LEU A 232 7.12 -3.16 -15.48
CA LEU A 232 6.90 -3.08 -14.04
C LEU A 232 8.19 -2.87 -13.24
N GLU A 233 9.37 -3.08 -13.81
CA GLU A 233 10.65 -2.72 -13.17
C GLU A 233 10.70 -1.23 -12.73
N THR A 234 9.94 -0.36 -13.40
CA THR A 234 9.77 1.06 -13.02
C THR A 234 9.26 1.24 -11.58
N TYR A 235 8.53 0.25 -11.04
CA TYR A 235 8.08 0.25 -9.65
C TYR A 235 9.22 0.24 -8.63
N ASN A 236 10.40 -0.23 -9.03
CA ASN A 236 11.54 -0.34 -8.12
C ASN A 236 11.89 1.01 -7.47
N GLY A 237 12.02 2.07 -8.26
CA GLY A 237 12.27 3.42 -7.74
C GLY A 237 11.14 3.93 -6.84
N TYR A 238 9.88 3.63 -7.21
CA TYR A 238 8.72 4.03 -6.43
C TYR A 238 8.68 3.35 -5.06
N CYS A 239 8.78 2.01 -5.04
CA CYS A 239 8.70 1.19 -3.83
C CYS A 239 9.91 1.43 -2.91
N SER A 240 11.11 1.57 -3.47
CA SER A 240 12.32 1.85 -2.69
C SER A 240 12.28 3.20 -1.96
N ASN A 241 11.59 4.20 -2.52
CA ASN A 241 11.42 5.51 -1.90
C ASN A 241 10.30 5.55 -0.83
N GLN A 242 9.44 4.53 -0.72
CA GLN A 242 8.28 4.56 0.18
C GLN A 242 8.64 4.80 1.65
N VAL A 243 9.77 4.28 2.12
CA VAL A 243 10.24 4.52 3.50
C VAL A 243 10.49 6.01 3.77
N ALA A 244 11.12 6.70 2.83
CA ALA A 244 11.43 8.12 2.93
C ALA A 244 10.17 8.98 2.76
N ALA A 245 9.31 8.63 1.80
CA ALA A 245 8.03 9.27 1.59
C ALA A 245 7.13 9.17 2.83
N LYS A 246 7.05 7.99 3.45
CA LYS A 246 6.28 7.77 4.69
C LYS A 246 6.80 8.61 5.84
N ALA A 247 8.12 8.59 6.05
CA ALA A 247 8.75 9.33 7.14
C ALA A 247 8.52 10.83 7.00
N LEU A 248 8.66 11.37 5.78
CA LEU A 248 8.38 12.78 5.51
C LEU A 248 6.90 13.10 5.72
N LEU A 249 5.97 12.27 5.22
CA LEU A 249 4.54 12.47 5.42
C LEU A 249 4.15 12.45 6.91
N ASP A 250 4.69 11.51 7.69
CA ASP A 250 4.44 11.41 9.13
C ASP A 250 4.99 12.62 9.89
N HIS A 251 6.15 13.14 9.48
CA HIS A 251 6.68 14.39 10.02
C HIS A 251 5.78 15.58 9.67
N LYS A 252 5.40 15.71 8.39
CA LYS A 252 4.56 16.82 7.90
C LYS A 252 3.14 16.80 8.46
N LYS A 253 2.60 15.65 8.87
CA LYS A 253 1.33 15.58 9.61
C LYS A 253 1.34 16.34 10.94
N GLN A 254 2.51 16.73 11.47
CA GLN A 254 2.61 17.59 12.66
C GLN A 254 2.37 19.07 12.32
N ASP A 255 2.55 19.48 11.06
CA ASP A 255 2.18 20.82 10.60
C ASP A 255 0.66 20.94 10.52
N HIS A 256 0.10 21.92 11.23
CA HIS A 256 -1.33 22.17 11.27
C HIS A 256 -1.95 22.38 9.87
N ARG A 257 -1.24 23.03 8.94
CA ARG A 257 -1.74 23.27 7.57
C ARG A 257 -1.89 21.97 6.79
N VAL A 258 -0.91 21.07 6.92
CA VAL A 258 -0.94 19.75 6.28
C VAL A 258 -2.03 18.90 6.92
N HIS A 259 -2.09 18.85 8.25
CA HIS A 259 -3.09 18.09 8.99
C HIS A 259 -4.53 18.51 8.63
N ASP A 260 -4.83 19.81 8.68
CA ASP A 260 -6.14 20.36 8.31
C ASP A 260 -6.52 20.06 6.86
N PHE A 261 -5.57 20.17 5.92
CA PHE A 261 -5.81 19.79 4.53
C PHE A 261 -6.16 18.31 4.38
N LEU A 262 -5.36 17.41 4.95
CA LEU A 262 -5.61 15.97 4.88
C LEU A 262 -6.95 15.58 5.52
N GLN A 263 -7.33 16.26 6.61
CA GLN A 263 -8.62 16.07 7.26
C GLN A 263 -9.79 16.48 6.35
N ARG A 264 -9.69 17.61 5.66
CA ARG A 264 -10.72 18.04 4.67
C ARG A 264 -10.84 17.06 3.51
N CYS A 265 -9.73 16.47 3.05
CA CYS A 265 -9.76 15.42 2.05
C CYS A 265 -10.51 14.17 2.56
N LEU A 266 -10.25 13.75 3.80
CA LEU A 266 -10.94 12.62 4.44
C LEU A 266 -12.47 12.83 4.57
N GLU A 267 -12.89 14.07 4.82
CA GLU A 267 -14.30 14.45 4.91
C GLU A 267 -14.98 14.53 3.53
N SER A 268 -14.19 14.67 2.46
CA SER A 268 -14.70 14.76 1.09
C SER A 268 -15.05 13.38 0.51
N PRO A 269 -16.13 13.24 -0.29
CA PRO A 269 -16.58 11.95 -0.81
C PRO A 269 -15.55 11.22 -1.68
N PHE A 270 -14.68 11.95 -2.39
CA PHE A 270 -13.69 11.37 -3.30
C PHE A 270 -12.68 10.48 -2.58
N SER A 271 -12.38 10.75 -1.30
CA SER A 271 -11.38 9.97 -0.55
C SER A 271 -11.89 8.56 -0.24
N ARG A 272 -13.20 8.31 -0.30
CA ARG A 272 -13.83 7.07 0.15
C ARG A 272 -13.42 6.71 1.60
N LYS A 273 -13.13 7.74 2.43
CA LYS A 273 -12.61 7.62 3.80
C LYS A 273 -11.23 6.94 3.90
N LEU A 274 -10.49 6.90 2.81
CA LEU A 274 -9.10 6.46 2.78
C LEU A 274 -8.17 7.68 3.00
N ASP A 275 -7.14 7.49 3.79
CA ASP A 275 -6.12 8.52 4.01
C ASP A 275 -5.15 8.61 2.81
N LEU A 276 -4.34 9.67 2.76
CA LEU A 276 -3.37 9.84 1.66
C LEU A 276 -2.42 8.65 1.54
N TRP A 277 -1.96 8.09 2.66
CA TRP A 277 -1.05 6.95 2.62
C TRP A 277 -1.68 5.73 1.95
N SER A 278 -2.97 5.48 2.19
CA SER A 278 -3.71 4.41 1.52
C SER A 278 -3.67 4.54 0.00
N PHE A 279 -3.70 5.76 -0.55
CA PHE A 279 -3.56 6.00 -1.99
C PHE A 279 -2.12 5.79 -2.49
N LEU A 280 -1.11 6.22 -1.72
CA LEU A 280 0.31 6.01 -2.05
C LEU A 280 0.71 4.53 -1.99
N ASP A 281 -0.01 3.71 -1.24
CA ASP A 281 0.23 2.26 -1.14
C ASP A 281 -0.44 1.46 -2.27
N ILE A 282 -1.35 2.06 -3.05
CA ILE A 282 -2.11 1.36 -4.11
C ILE A 282 -1.18 0.69 -5.13
N PRO A 283 -0.12 1.34 -5.68
CA PRO A 283 0.77 0.68 -6.63
C PRO A 283 1.37 -0.61 -6.07
N ARG A 284 1.95 -0.54 -4.86
CA ARG A 284 2.53 -1.71 -4.18
C ARG A 284 1.48 -2.81 -3.99
N SER A 285 0.26 -2.44 -3.59
CA SER A 285 -0.87 -3.36 -3.42
C SER A 285 -1.35 -3.98 -4.74
N ARG A 286 -1.30 -3.26 -5.86
CA ARG A 286 -1.61 -3.81 -7.19
C ARG A 286 -0.55 -4.80 -7.63
N LEU A 287 0.73 -4.45 -7.48
CA LEU A 287 1.86 -5.25 -7.94
C LEU A 287 1.79 -6.69 -7.40
N VAL A 288 1.46 -6.87 -6.11
CA VAL A 288 1.32 -8.20 -5.49
C VAL A 288 0.06 -8.97 -5.90
N LYS A 289 -0.90 -8.33 -6.57
CA LYS A 289 -2.14 -8.98 -7.03
C LYS A 289 -1.99 -9.62 -8.41
N TYR A 290 -1.06 -9.17 -9.26
CA TYR A 290 -0.87 -9.75 -10.59
C TYR A 290 -0.68 -11.28 -10.58
N PRO A 291 0.14 -11.88 -9.68
CA PRO A 291 0.25 -13.35 -9.62
C PRO A 291 -1.10 -14.04 -9.33
N LEU A 292 -1.99 -13.40 -8.54
CA LEU A 292 -3.30 -13.96 -8.22
C LEU A 292 -4.26 -13.86 -9.41
N LEU A 293 -4.25 -12.71 -10.10
CA LEU A 293 -5.08 -12.45 -11.28
C LEU A 293 -4.68 -13.38 -12.44
N LEU A 294 -3.39 -13.49 -12.74
CA LEU A 294 -2.88 -14.36 -13.79
C LEU A 294 -3.19 -15.84 -13.49
N ARG A 295 -3.14 -16.24 -12.22
CA ARG A 295 -3.45 -17.61 -11.81
C ARG A 295 -4.93 -17.92 -12.03
N GLU A 296 -5.82 -16.98 -11.76
CA GLU A 296 -7.25 -17.20 -12.01
C GLU A 296 -7.56 -17.29 -13.50
N ILE A 297 -6.91 -16.48 -14.35
CA ILE A 297 -7.04 -16.61 -15.82
C ILE A 297 -6.52 -17.99 -16.27
N LEU A 298 -5.33 -18.38 -15.84
CA LEU A 298 -4.71 -19.65 -16.20
C LEU A 298 -5.55 -20.87 -15.78
N LYS A 299 -6.16 -20.80 -14.60
CA LYS A 299 -7.01 -21.86 -14.04
C LYS A 299 -8.21 -22.20 -14.94
N HIS A 300 -8.78 -21.22 -15.63
CA HIS A 300 -9.92 -21.42 -16.55
C HIS A 300 -9.48 -21.43 -18.03
N THR A 301 -8.17 -21.49 -18.31
CA THR A 301 -7.65 -21.59 -19.68
C THR A 301 -7.46 -23.06 -20.06
N PRO A 302 -8.10 -23.56 -21.13
CA PRO A 302 -7.96 -24.97 -21.56
C PRO A 302 -6.51 -25.38 -21.80
N ASN A 303 -6.20 -26.68 -21.61
CA ASN A 303 -4.85 -27.21 -21.78
C ASN A 303 -4.27 -26.97 -23.19
N GLU A 304 -5.11 -27.12 -24.20
CA GLU A 304 -4.76 -26.96 -25.62
C GLU A 304 -4.75 -25.49 -26.09
N HIS A 305 -5.13 -24.54 -25.22
CA HIS A 305 -5.23 -23.14 -25.60
C HIS A 305 -3.84 -22.49 -25.65
N PRO A 306 -3.49 -21.74 -26.72
CA PRO A 306 -2.15 -21.16 -26.90
C PRO A 306 -1.74 -20.15 -25.82
N ASP A 307 -2.70 -19.48 -25.16
CA ASP A 307 -2.39 -18.63 -23.99
C ASP A 307 -1.77 -19.40 -22.83
N ARG A 308 -1.98 -20.72 -22.71
CA ARG A 308 -1.52 -21.45 -21.53
C ARG A 308 -0.01 -21.37 -21.35
N GLN A 309 0.76 -21.49 -22.44
CA GLN A 309 2.22 -21.35 -22.39
C GLN A 309 2.63 -19.92 -22.00
N HIS A 310 2.05 -18.92 -22.65
CA HIS A 310 2.32 -17.50 -22.34
C HIS A 310 1.93 -17.13 -20.91
N LEU A 311 0.83 -17.65 -20.37
CA LEU A 311 0.38 -17.39 -18.99
C LEU A 311 1.31 -18.02 -17.95
N HIS A 312 1.89 -19.20 -18.21
CA HIS A 312 2.93 -19.77 -17.34
C HIS A 312 4.21 -18.93 -17.38
N GLN A 313 4.62 -18.48 -18.57
CA GLN A 313 5.76 -17.58 -18.70
C GLN A 313 5.51 -16.26 -17.95
N ALA A 314 4.37 -15.63 -18.17
CA ALA A 314 3.95 -14.41 -17.47
C ALA A 314 3.91 -14.60 -15.95
N MET A 315 3.46 -15.77 -15.47
CA MET A 315 3.45 -16.13 -14.04
C MET A 315 4.86 -16.12 -13.44
N ASN A 316 5.82 -16.75 -14.12
CA ASN A 316 7.21 -16.79 -13.66
C ASN A 316 7.83 -15.40 -13.67
N MET A 317 7.57 -14.61 -14.73
CA MET A 317 8.06 -13.24 -14.85
C MET A 317 7.55 -12.35 -13.71
N ILE A 318 6.24 -12.33 -13.46
CA ILE A 318 5.69 -11.48 -12.39
C ILE A 318 6.18 -11.90 -11.01
N GLN A 319 6.36 -13.20 -10.76
CA GLN A 319 6.90 -13.68 -9.49
C GLN A 319 8.34 -13.21 -9.28
N SER A 320 9.19 -13.28 -10.32
CA SER A 320 10.56 -12.74 -10.28
C SER A 320 10.54 -11.24 -10.02
N ILE A 321 9.79 -10.47 -10.81
CA ILE A 321 9.70 -9.00 -10.69
C ILE A 321 9.25 -8.59 -9.28
N VAL A 322 8.23 -9.25 -8.73
CA VAL A 322 7.75 -8.97 -7.36
C VAL A 322 8.84 -9.29 -6.33
N ALA A 323 9.56 -10.41 -6.48
CA ALA A 323 10.63 -10.80 -5.57
C ALA A 323 11.83 -9.83 -5.64
N ASP A 324 12.19 -9.37 -6.83
CA ASP A 324 13.29 -8.42 -7.06
C ASP A 324 12.95 -7.04 -6.49
N ILE A 325 11.74 -6.53 -6.75
CA ILE A 325 11.27 -5.26 -6.17
C ILE A 325 11.20 -5.35 -4.64
N ASN A 326 10.72 -6.46 -4.08
CA ASN A 326 10.72 -6.68 -2.63
C ASN A 326 12.15 -6.62 -2.06
N THR A 327 13.09 -7.25 -2.76
CA THR A 327 14.50 -7.28 -2.41
C THR A 327 15.09 -5.88 -2.34
N GLN A 328 14.96 -5.12 -3.43
CA GLN A 328 15.50 -3.77 -3.51
C GLN A 328 14.81 -2.80 -2.54
N THR A 329 13.50 -2.96 -2.32
CA THR A 329 12.75 -2.16 -1.34
C THR A 329 13.27 -2.40 0.08
N GLY A 330 13.48 -3.66 0.46
CA GLY A 330 14.05 -4.03 1.76
C GLY A 330 15.48 -3.52 1.97
N GLU A 331 16.32 -3.60 0.94
CA GLU A 331 17.69 -3.07 1.01
C GLU A 331 17.69 -1.54 1.12
N SER A 332 16.80 -0.87 0.39
CA SER A 332 16.65 0.59 0.46
C SER A 332 16.13 1.05 1.81
N GLU A 333 15.21 0.31 2.42
CA GLU A 333 14.75 0.54 3.79
C GLU A 333 15.87 0.33 4.81
N CYS A 334 16.63 -0.76 4.68
CA CYS A 334 17.80 -1.02 5.53
C CYS A 334 18.81 0.13 5.43
N ARG A 335 19.15 0.56 4.21
CA ARG A 335 20.04 1.70 3.94
C ARG A 335 19.50 3.00 4.56
N TYR A 336 18.22 3.29 4.36
CA TYR A 336 17.56 4.49 4.86
C TYR A 336 17.70 4.66 6.38
N TYR A 337 17.52 3.57 7.14
CA TYR A 337 17.66 3.60 8.59
C TYR A 337 19.12 3.65 9.04
N LYS A 338 20.03 2.91 8.37
CA LYS A 338 21.47 2.93 8.66
C LYS A 338 22.07 4.32 8.56
N GLU A 339 21.73 5.06 7.50
CA GLU A 339 22.18 6.45 7.28
C GLU A 339 21.69 7.43 8.38
N ARG A 340 20.66 7.04 9.13
CA ARG A 340 20.05 7.85 10.21
C ARG A 340 20.44 7.39 11.60
N LEU A 341 21.33 6.39 11.72
CA LEU A 341 21.89 5.99 13.01
C LEU A 341 22.91 7.04 13.47
N LEU A 342 22.73 7.54 14.69
CA LEU A 342 23.66 8.44 15.36
C LEU A 342 24.39 7.68 16.47
N TYR A 343 25.70 7.85 16.53
CA TYR A 343 26.55 7.13 17.45
C TYR A 343 27.25 8.16 18.34
N LEU A 344 27.14 7.98 19.66
CA LEU A 344 27.74 8.88 20.64
C LEU A 344 29.20 8.51 20.94
N GLU A 345 29.48 7.20 20.96
CA GLU A 345 30.76 6.65 21.37
C GLU A 345 31.42 5.95 20.17
N SER A 346 32.75 6.04 20.08
CA SER A 346 33.52 5.39 19.00
C SER A 346 33.33 3.87 18.97
N GLY A 347 33.16 3.24 20.14
CA GLY A 347 32.93 1.79 20.27
C GLY A 347 31.54 1.31 19.82
N GLN A 348 30.59 2.20 19.51
CA GLN A 348 29.24 1.82 19.07
C GLN A 348 29.15 1.53 17.57
N ARG A 349 30.19 1.85 16.80
CA ARG A 349 30.27 1.44 15.39
C ARG A 349 30.54 -0.05 15.34
N ASP A 350 29.70 -0.78 14.63
CA ASP A 350 29.79 -2.23 14.50
C ASP A 350 29.71 -2.61 13.02
N LEU A 351 30.66 -3.42 12.56
CA LEU A 351 30.75 -3.87 11.18
C LEU A 351 29.52 -4.66 10.74
N LEU A 352 28.81 -5.33 11.67
CA LEU A 352 27.57 -6.05 11.39
C LEU A 352 26.45 -5.09 10.97
N ILE A 353 26.43 -3.86 11.49
CA ILE A 353 25.48 -2.83 11.04
C ILE A 353 25.85 -2.40 9.62
N ASP A 354 27.14 -2.15 9.36
CA ASP A 354 27.64 -1.67 8.07
C ASP A 354 27.49 -2.71 6.95
N SER A 355 27.66 -4.00 7.25
CA SER A 355 27.47 -5.11 6.30
C SER A 355 26.00 -5.48 6.09
N SER A 356 25.09 -5.11 7.01
CA SER A 356 23.68 -5.47 6.93
C SER A 356 23.00 -4.91 5.68
N ARG A 357 22.38 -5.81 4.92
CA ARG A 357 21.52 -5.49 3.76
C ARG A 357 20.04 -5.71 4.05
N ILE A 358 19.73 -6.51 5.07
CA ILE A 358 18.37 -6.87 5.44
C ILE A 358 18.07 -6.29 6.81
N LEU A 359 16.96 -5.55 6.90
CA LEU A 359 16.32 -5.18 8.15
C LEU A 359 15.13 -6.12 8.33
N SER A 360 15.16 -7.01 9.31
CA SER A 360 14.11 -8.01 9.53
C SER A 360 12.86 -7.39 10.14
N CYS A 361 13.04 -6.54 11.16
CA CYS A 361 11.95 -5.75 11.72
C CYS A 361 12.47 -4.54 12.49
N HIS A 362 11.59 -3.56 12.68
CA HIS A 362 11.92 -2.38 13.48
C HIS A 362 10.67 -1.72 14.04
N GLY A 363 10.82 -0.95 15.13
CA GLY A 363 9.71 -0.18 15.67
C GLY A 363 9.90 0.31 17.10
N GLU A 364 8.87 0.99 17.59
CA GLU A 364 8.86 1.55 18.93
C GLU A 364 8.55 0.50 19.99
N LEU A 365 9.39 0.43 21.02
CA LEU A 365 9.22 -0.41 22.21
C LEU A 365 9.45 0.45 23.45
N LYS A 366 8.84 0.07 24.59
CA LYS A 366 9.15 0.72 25.88
C LYS A 366 10.00 -0.20 26.73
N ASN A 367 10.99 0.33 27.44
CA ASN A 367 11.68 -0.49 28.44
C ASN A 367 10.89 -0.58 29.76
N ASN A 368 11.36 -1.39 30.70
CA ASN A 368 10.81 -1.51 32.06
C ASN A 368 10.78 -0.20 32.89
N ARG A 369 11.50 0.85 32.44
CA ARG A 369 11.49 2.21 33.03
C ARG A 369 10.50 3.14 32.32
N GLY A 370 9.76 2.66 31.32
CA GLY A 370 8.82 3.45 30.53
C GLY A 370 9.46 4.34 29.46
N VAL A 371 10.78 4.26 29.26
CA VAL A 371 11.49 5.00 28.21
C VAL A 371 11.12 4.41 26.86
N LYS A 372 10.67 5.27 25.94
CA LYS A 372 10.43 4.90 24.54
C LYS A 372 11.76 4.73 23.83
N LEU A 373 11.94 3.60 23.19
CA LEU A 373 13.09 3.22 22.39
C LEU A 373 12.59 2.85 20.99
N HIS A 374 13.45 3.01 20.00
CA HIS A 374 13.22 2.47 18.66
C HIS A 374 14.27 1.38 18.44
N VAL A 375 13.80 0.15 18.23
CA VAL A 375 14.67 -1.01 18.08
C VAL A 375 14.70 -1.40 16.62
N PHE A 376 15.89 -1.78 16.14
CA PHE A 376 16.13 -2.33 14.81
C PHE A 376 16.70 -3.73 14.96
N LEU A 377 16.11 -4.70 14.29
CA LEU A 377 16.70 -6.02 14.13
C LEU A 377 17.16 -6.15 12.68
N PHE A 378 18.45 -5.93 12.46
CA PHE A 378 19.10 -6.28 11.19
C PHE A 378 19.38 -7.78 11.14
N GLN A 379 19.80 -8.27 9.98
CA GLN A 379 20.13 -9.68 9.72
C GLN A 379 20.98 -10.30 10.84
N ASP A 380 22.08 -9.63 11.19
CA ASP A 380 23.09 -10.19 12.09
C ASP A 380 23.23 -9.41 13.42
N VAL A 381 22.49 -8.32 13.60
CA VAL A 381 22.65 -7.44 14.77
C VAL A 381 21.34 -6.75 15.18
N LEU A 382 21.07 -6.72 16.49
CA LEU A 382 19.99 -5.95 17.10
C LEU A 382 20.54 -4.64 17.66
N VAL A 383 19.91 -3.53 17.29
CA VAL A 383 20.33 -2.17 17.64
C VAL A 383 19.22 -1.46 18.41
N VAL A 384 19.54 -0.98 19.61
CA VAL A 384 18.60 -0.27 20.49
C VAL A 384 18.89 1.22 20.44
N THR A 385 17.91 2.02 20.01
CA THR A 385 18.08 3.47 19.82
C THR A 385 17.03 4.30 20.54
N ARG A 386 17.26 5.61 20.61
CA ARG A 386 16.26 6.64 20.92
C ARG A 386 16.05 7.48 19.67
N ALA A 387 14.79 7.67 19.28
CA ALA A 387 14.44 8.55 18.18
C ALA A 387 14.61 10.01 18.60
N ILE A 388 15.31 10.81 17.78
CA ILE A 388 15.62 12.22 18.01
C ILE A 388 15.39 12.99 16.71
N THR A 389 14.82 14.18 16.79
CA THR A 389 14.72 15.09 15.64
C THR A 389 15.96 15.98 15.58
N GLN A 390 16.71 15.91 14.49
CA GLN A 390 17.87 16.76 14.22
C GLN A 390 17.72 17.39 12.83
N ASN A 391 17.83 18.72 12.73
CA ASN A 391 17.65 19.46 11.47
C ASN A 391 16.37 19.07 10.71
N GLU A 392 15.23 19.00 11.42
CA GLU A 392 13.93 18.57 10.89
C GLU A 392 13.87 17.13 10.34
N GLN A 393 14.92 16.33 10.55
CA GLN A 393 14.97 14.92 10.18
C GLN A 393 14.91 14.03 11.41
N LEU A 394 14.22 12.90 11.28
CA LEU A 394 14.17 11.88 12.32
C LEU A 394 15.43 11.00 12.25
N CYS A 395 16.25 11.08 13.29
CA CYS A 395 17.46 10.29 13.48
C CYS A 395 17.32 9.34 14.68
N TYR A 396 18.20 8.35 14.76
CA TYR A 396 18.13 7.28 15.75
C TYR A 396 19.45 7.17 16.50
N GLN A 397 19.50 7.74 17.70
CA GLN A 397 20.70 7.72 18.52
C GLN A 397 20.84 6.40 19.26
N LEU A 398 21.96 5.71 19.09
CA LEU A 398 22.24 4.47 19.78
C LEU A 398 22.22 4.68 21.30
N HIS A 399 21.46 3.82 21.98
CA HIS A 399 21.30 3.89 23.43
C HIS A 399 22.23 2.91 24.15
N GLN A 400 22.62 1.82 23.50
CA GLN A 400 23.43 0.72 24.01
C GLN A 400 24.34 0.19 22.90
N GLN A 401 25.30 -0.66 23.27
CA GLN A 401 26.12 -1.39 22.29
C GLN A 401 25.23 -2.28 21.40
N PRO A 402 25.53 -2.39 20.09
CA PRO A 402 24.85 -3.34 19.21
C PRO A 402 24.99 -4.77 19.73
N ILE A 403 23.94 -5.58 19.58
CA ILE A 403 23.87 -6.95 20.10
C ILE A 403 23.90 -7.91 18.91
N PRO A 404 25.01 -8.62 18.66
CA PRO A 404 25.06 -9.63 17.60
C PRO A 404 23.99 -10.70 17.80
N VAL A 405 23.27 -11.04 16.74
CA VAL A 405 22.15 -12.00 16.81
C VAL A 405 22.62 -13.39 17.25
N ARG A 406 23.85 -13.79 16.89
CA ARG A 406 24.47 -15.03 17.39
C ARG A 406 24.47 -15.12 18.92
N ASP A 407 24.79 -14.02 19.60
CA ASP A 407 24.95 -13.91 21.06
C ASP A 407 23.65 -13.50 21.78
N LEU A 408 22.59 -13.24 21.02
CA LEU A 408 21.29 -12.77 21.49
C LEU A 408 20.44 -13.93 22.03
N GLU A 409 20.15 -13.91 23.31
CA GLU A 409 19.13 -14.77 23.94
C GLU A 409 17.83 -13.97 24.09
N TRP A 410 16.68 -14.62 24.00
CA TRP A 410 15.39 -13.97 24.22
C TRP A 410 14.43 -14.86 25.00
N GLU A 411 13.52 -14.21 25.72
CA GLU A 411 12.56 -14.86 26.59
C GLU A 411 11.21 -14.16 26.54
N ASP A 412 10.16 -14.95 26.39
CA ASP A 412 8.77 -14.49 26.46
C ASP A 412 8.36 -14.36 27.93
N LEU A 413 7.99 -13.16 28.37
CA LEU A 413 7.60 -12.90 29.76
C LEU A 413 6.09 -12.88 29.91
N GLN A 414 5.60 -13.53 30.96
CA GLN A 414 4.17 -13.54 31.24
C GLN A 414 3.70 -12.18 31.77
N ASP A 415 2.44 -11.86 31.49
CA ASP A 415 1.85 -10.62 31.96
C ASP A 415 1.89 -10.56 33.51
N GLY A 416 2.50 -9.49 34.05
CA GLY A 416 2.67 -9.30 35.50
C GLY A 416 4.00 -9.79 36.08
N GLU A 417 4.84 -10.47 35.30
CA GLU A 417 6.15 -10.96 35.77
C GLU A 417 7.14 -9.80 36.05
N ILE A 418 7.04 -8.71 35.28
CA ILE A 418 7.91 -7.54 35.44
C ILE A 418 7.47 -6.64 36.58
N ARG A 419 8.40 -6.39 37.50
CA ARG A 419 8.32 -5.29 38.47
C ARG A 419 8.81 -4.00 37.80
N LEU A 420 7.89 -3.10 37.47
CA LEU A 420 8.22 -1.78 36.93
C LEU A 420 8.94 -0.94 38.01
N GLY A 421 10.12 -0.40 37.69
CA GLY A 421 10.87 0.48 38.59
C GLY A 421 10.38 1.92 38.50
N GLY A 422 9.90 2.50 39.60
CA GLY A 422 9.45 3.90 39.67
C GLY A 422 8.61 4.22 40.92
N SER A 423 8.71 5.45 41.42
CA SER A 423 8.14 5.95 42.69
C SER A 423 6.63 6.20 42.66
N ILE A 424 5.81 5.23 42.26
CA ILE A 424 4.35 5.31 42.41
C ILE A 424 3.84 3.98 42.94
N ARG A 425 4.03 3.80 44.25
CA ARG A 425 3.43 2.74 45.03
C ARG A 425 2.05 3.24 45.48
N GLY A 426 1.03 3.11 44.63
CA GLY A 426 -0.32 3.53 45.02
C GLY A 426 -1.40 3.50 43.94
N ALA A 427 -2.40 2.64 44.18
CA ALA A 427 -3.83 2.89 43.92
C ALA A 427 -4.42 2.88 42.49
N PHE A 428 -3.74 2.37 41.46
CA PHE A 428 -4.42 2.06 40.19
C PHE A 428 -4.09 0.64 39.74
N SER A 429 -5.09 -0.13 39.31
CA SER A 429 -4.95 -1.48 38.77
C SER A 429 -4.10 -1.46 37.51
N ASN A 430 -2.78 -1.54 37.71
CA ASN A 430 -1.75 -1.28 36.71
C ASN A 430 -1.51 -2.46 35.76
N SER A 431 -2.50 -3.35 35.59
CA SER A 431 -2.35 -4.61 34.88
C SER A 431 -1.90 -4.42 33.44
N GLU A 432 -2.39 -3.36 32.76
CA GLU A 432 -2.01 -3.00 31.39
C GLU A 432 -0.52 -2.67 31.24
N ARG A 433 0.10 -2.06 32.26
CA ARG A 433 1.50 -1.62 32.18
C ARG A 433 2.50 -2.75 32.37
N THR A 434 2.06 -3.91 32.83
CA THR A 434 2.91 -5.11 33.01
C THR A 434 2.64 -6.18 31.95
N LYS A 435 1.82 -5.88 30.93
CA LYS A 435 1.54 -6.81 29.82
C LYS A 435 2.50 -6.64 28.67
N ASN A 436 2.56 -7.68 27.84
CA ASN A 436 3.21 -7.69 26.54
C ASN A 436 4.72 -7.43 26.61
N PHE A 437 5.38 -7.93 27.65
CA PHE A 437 6.82 -7.86 27.77
C PHE A 437 7.52 -9.08 27.17
N PHE A 438 8.73 -8.85 26.67
CA PHE A 438 9.73 -9.87 26.39
C PHE A 438 11.09 -9.36 26.86
N ARG A 439 12.03 -10.27 27.09
CA ARG A 439 13.40 -9.98 27.51
C ARG A 439 14.37 -10.41 26.42
N VAL A 440 15.40 -9.60 26.24
CA VAL A 440 16.59 -9.88 25.44
C VAL A 440 17.78 -9.89 26.37
N ALA A 441 18.62 -10.90 26.28
CA ALA A 441 19.85 -11.01 27.06
C ALA A 441 21.04 -11.28 26.14
N PHE A 442 22.21 -10.80 26.53
CA PHE A 442 23.46 -11.09 25.83
C PHE A 442 24.64 -11.00 26.79
N ARG A 443 25.72 -11.70 26.47
CA ARG A 443 26.96 -11.66 27.24
C ARG A 443 27.93 -10.68 26.60
N SER A 444 28.37 -9.70 27.36
CA SER A 444 29.43 -8.76 26.93
C SER A 444 30.48 -8.65 28.03
N GLY A 445 31.74 -8.96 27.68
CA GLY A 445 32.86 -8.92 28.64
C GLY A 445 32.66 -9.82 29.87
N GLY A 446 31.95 -10.95 29.73
CA GLY A 446 31.63 -11.86 30.83
C GLY A 446 30.46 -11.44 31.72
N GLN A 447 29.92 -10.23 31.55
CA GLN A 447 28.71 -9.78 32.23
C GLN A 447 27.46 -10.04 31.37
N LEU A 448 26.40 -10.55 32.00
CA LEU A 448 25.10 -10.72 31.37
C LEU A 448 24.35 -9.38 31.39
N GLN A 449 24.07 -8.83 30.21
CA GLN A 449 23.22 -7.65 30.06
C GLN A 449 21.81 -8.11 29.68
N MET A 450 20.79 -7.47 30.27
CA MET A 450 19.39 -7.79 30.03
C MET A 450 18.58 -6.53 29.72
N HIS A 451 17.75 -6.62 28.69
CA HIS A 451 16.82 -5.58 28.28
C HIS A 451 15.40 -6.15 28.23
N CYS A 452 14.49 -5.56 29.01
CA CYS A 452 13.08 -5.89 28.92
C CYS A 452 12.36 -4.87 28.05
N PHE A 453 11.62 -5.34 27.07
CA PHE A 453 10.85 -4.52 26.13
C PHE A 453 9.36 -4.81 26.25
N GLN A 454 8.56 -3.75 26.28
CA GLN A 454 7.11 -3.77 26.22
C GLN A 454 6.67 -3.46 24.79
N ALA A 455 5.94 -4.39 24.19
CA ALA A 455 5.23 -4.19 22.94
C ALA A 455 3.92 -3.43 23.15
N ARG A 456 3.34 -2.91 22.06
CA ARG A 456 2.06 -2.17 22.11
C ARG A 456 0.89 -3.06 22.55
N ASP A 457 0.86 -4.28 22.04
CA ASP A 457 -0.18 -5.27 22.24
C ASP A 457 0.41 -6.68 22.04
N ALA A 458 -0.40 -7.72 22.31
CA ALA A 458 0.03 -9.11 22.21
C ALA A 458 0.43 -9.52 20.78
N PHE A 459 -0.22 -8.95 19.76
CA PHE A 459 0.12 -9.23 18.36
C PHE A 459 1.50 -8.65 18.01
N ASN A 460 1.76 -7.40 18.40
CA ASN A 460 3.05 -6.75 18.21
C ASN A 460 4.18 -7.48 18.96
N LYS A 461 3.93 -7.94 20.20
CA LYS A 461 4.87 -8.81 20.93
C LYS A 461 5.21 -10.07 20.13
N GLN A 462 4.19 -10.77 19.64
CA GLN A 462 4.40 -12.01 18.90
C GLN A 462 5.16 -11.79 17.60
N GLN A 463 4.93 -10.65 16.92
CA GLN A 463 5.68 -10.29 15.73
C GLN A 463 7.17 -10.11 16.05
N TRP A 464 7.52 -9.36 17.09
CA TRP A 464 8.92 -9.20 17.54
C TRP A 464 9.58 -10.54 17.87
N LEU A 465 8.91 -11.37 18.67
CA LEU A 465 9.42 -12.70 19.05
C LEU A 465 9.64 -13.60 17.83
N ASN A 466 8.73 -13.56 16.86
CA ASN A 466 8.87 -14.34 15.62
C ASN A 466 10.03 -13.83 14.76
N CYS A 467 10.23 -12.52 14.66
CA CYS A 467 11.35 -11.95 13.90
C CYS A 467 12.70 -12.33 14.52
N ILE A 468 12.82 -12.24 15.85
CA ILE A 468 14.03 -12.64 16.56
C ILE A 468 14.32 -14.13 16.32
N ARG A 469 13.30 -14.98 16.44
CA ARG A 469 13.43 -16.43 16.18
C ARG A 469 13.91 -16.70 14.75
N GLN A 470 13.27 -16.09 13.75
CA GLN A 470 13.64 -16.27 12.34
C GLN A 470 15.06 -15.77 12.05
N ALA A 471 15.49 -14.66 12.65
CA ALA A 471 16.85 -14.16 12.50
C ALA A 471 17.89 -15.16 13.07
N LYS A 472 17.61 -15.78 14.22
CA LYS A 472 18.49 -16.83 14.77
C LYS A 472 18.49 -18.11 13.94
N GLU A 473 17.33 -18.54 13.44
CA GLU A 473 17.21 -19.72 12.59
C GLU A 473 17.99 -19.55 11.27
N ALA A 474 17.93 -18.35 10.67
CA ALA A 474 18.65 -18.02 9.45
C ALA A 474 20.18 -18.13 9.61
N LEU A 475 20.73 -17.77 10.78
CA LEU A 475 22.15 -17.95 11.11
C LEU A 475 22.53 -19.43 11.28
N GLY A 476 21.65 -20.25 11.85
CA GLY A 476 21.91 -21.68 12.00
C GLY A 476 21.98 -22.41 10.66
N SER A 477 21.19 -21.99 9.67
CA SER A 477 21.21 -22.57 8.32
C SER A 477 22.44 -22.23 7.48
N THR A 478 23.14 -21.14 7.79
CA THR A 478 24.38 -20.75 7.09
C THR A 478 25.63 -21.40 7.68
N GLU A 479 25.58 -21.83 8.95
CA GLU A 479 26.70 -22.56 9.60
C GLU A 479 26.67 -24.08 9.34
N SER A 480 25.53 -24.66 8.95
CA SER A 480 25.42 -26.12 8.73
C SER A 480 25.92 -26.61 7.36
N ASP A 481 26.53 -25.74 6.53
CA ASP A 481 27.09 -26.16 5.24
C ASP A 481 28.57 -25.73 5.02
N PRO A 482 29.55 -26.28 5.79
CA PRO A 482 30.97 -26.01 5.53
C PRO A 482 31.59 -26.94 4.47
N GLN A 483 30.86 -27.89 3.89
CA GLN A 483 31.44 -28.92 3.01
C GLN A 483 31.18 -28.75 1.51
N THR A 484 30.40 -27.76 1.09
CA THR A 484 30.08 -27.57 -0.34
C THR A 484 30.89 -26.46 -1.01
N ALA A 485 31.69 -25.69 -0.25
CA ALA A 485 32.51 -24.59 -0.77
C ALA A 485 33.96 -24.98 -1.16
N ALA A 486 34.35 -26.26 -1.02
CA ALA A 486 35.71 -26.74 -1.30
C ALA A 486 35.84 -27.70 -2.49
N ARG A 487 34.85 -27.74 -3.40
CA ARG A 487 34.94 -28.47 -4.67
C ARG A 487 34.21 -27.73 -5.79
N CYS A 488 34.78 -26.63 -6.25
CA CYS A 488 34.52 -26.10 -7.60
C CYS A 488 35.71 -25.22 -8.01
N SER A 489 36.84 -25.87 -8.22
CA SER A 489 37.99 -25.37 -8.98
C SER A 489 38.74 -26.60 -9.47
N ASP A 490 38.14 -27.31 -10.42
CA ASP A 490 38.86 -27.97 -11.52
C ASP A 490 37.89 -28.73 -12.44
N CYS A 491 38.26 -28.75 -13.71
CA CYS A 491 37.74 -29.56 -14.84
C CYS A 491 36.60 -28.98 -15.70
N SER A 492 37.07 -28.31 -16.75
CA SER A 492 36.49 -28.20 -18.10
C SER A 492 36.38 -29.54 -18.86
N ALA A 493 35.39 -29.61 -19.78
CA ALA A 493 35.08 -30.66 -20.78
C ALA A 493 34.52 -31.96 -20.17
N ASP A 494 33.45 -32.60 -20.65
CA ASP A 494 33.00 -32.83 -22.02
C ASP A 494 31.50 -33.22 -22.05
N ALA A 495 30.96 -33.37 -23.25
CA ALA A 495 29.54 -33.42 -23.61
C ALA A 495 28.67 -34.60 -23.10
N SER A 496 27.35 -34.34 -23.19
CA SER A 496 26.23 -35.27 -23.45
C SER A 496 25.81 -36.32 -22.41
N ALA A 497 24.62 -36.13 -21.80
CA ALA A 497 23.57 -37.15 -21.60
C ALA A 497 22.32 -36.58 -20.91
N GLU A 498 21.17 -36.79 -21.56
CA GLU A 498 19.77 -36.95 -21.09
C GLU A 498 19.36 -36.47 -19.68
N CYS A 499 18.40 -35.54 -19.65
CA CYS A 499 17.62 -35.17 -18.46
C CYS A 499 16.54 -36.23 -18.13
N PRO A 500 16.47 -36.76 -16.91
CA PRO A 500 15.28 -37.46 -16.45
C PRO A 500 14.25 -36.48 -15.88
N GLN A 501 13.04 -36.63 -16.40
CA GLN A 501 11.76 -36.06 -16.00
C GLN A 501 11.51 -36.27 -14.49
N MET A 502 11.30 -35.19 -13.73
CA MET A 502 10.86 -35.28 -12.32
C MET A 502 9.34 -35.09 -12.25
N ASP A 503 8.67 -36.18 -11.88
CA ASP A 503 7.25 -36.23 -11.53
C ASP A 503 6.94 -35.41 -10.27
N LEU A 504 5.93 -34.56 -10.36
CA LEU A 504 5.41 -33.73 -9.28
C LEU A 504 4.22 -34.44 -8.61
N THR A 505 4.51 -35.42 -7.76
CA THR A 505 3.53 -35.99 -6.83
C THR A 505 4.18 -36.30 -5.49
N ASP A 506 4.23 -35.32 -4.58
CA ASP A 506 3.88 -35.55 -3.17
C ASP A 506 3.96 -34.25 -2.34
N LEU A 507 2.79 -33.65 -2.10
CA LEU A 507 2.58 -32.74 -0.96
C LEU A 507 1.19 -33.01 -0.38
N THR A 508 0.99 -34.22 0.15
CA THR A 508 -0.15 -34.50 1.04
C THR A 508 0.14 -33.92 2.42
N LEU A 509 -0.51 -32.78 2.72
CA LEU A 509 -0.64 -32.24 4.07
C LEU A 509 -1.49 -33.19 4.92
N THR A 510 -0.89 -33.81 5.93
CA THR A 510 -1.62 -34.48 7.02
C THR A 510 -2.27 -33.44 7.94
N PRO A 511 -3.56 -33.58 8.32
CA PRO A 511 -4.20 -32.67 9.25
C PRO A 511 -3.84 -33.01 10.69
N VAL A 512 -3.34 -32.01 11.44
CA VAL A 512 -3.28 -32.03 12.91
C VAL A 512 -4.71 -31.89 13.44
N LYS A 513 -5.19 -32.93 14.13
CA LYS A 513 -6.46 -32.92 14.86
C LYS A 513 -6.36 -31.99 16.07
N THR A 514 -7.36 -31.12 16.23
CA THR A 514 -7.82 -30.61 17.53
C THR A 514 -8.46 -31.71 18.35
#